data_AF-X1PYJ4-F1
#
_entry.id   AF-X1PYJ4-F1
#
_cell.length_a   1.000
_cell.length_b   1.000
_cell.length_c   1.000
_cell.angle_alpha   90.00
_cell.angle_beta   90.00
_cell.angle_gamma   90.00
#
_symmetry.space_group_name_H-M   'P 1'
#
loop_
_entity.id
_entity.type
_entity.pdbx_description
1 polymer ?
#
loop_
_entity_poly.entity_id
_entity_poly.type
_entity_poly.pdbx_seq_one_letter_code
_entity_poly.pdbx_strand_id
1 'polypeptide(L)' 'MAIEKGGYNSERIKNILYGVKNYPGVNGSLTFDSNGDVIKSLVIKTVRNGKFIVVKQ' A
#
# COMPACT_ATOMS: atom_id res chain seq x y z
N MET A 1 9.45 -11.03 -3.20
CA MET A 1 9.66 -10.09 -4.32
C MET A 1 10.83 -9.11 -4.14
N ALA A 2 10.77 -8.13 -3.21
CA ALA A 2 11.83 -7.10 -3.13
C ALA A 2 13.15 -7.64 -2.54
N ILE A 3 13.07 -8.44 -1.47
CA ILE A 3 14.23 -9.14 -0.90
C ILE A 3 14.77 -10.19 -1.88
N GLU A 4 13.90 -10.95 -2.54
CA GLU A 4 14.33 -11.91 -3.58
C GLU A 4 15.15 -11.25 -4.70
N LYS A 5 14.76 -10.04 -5.14
CA LYS A 5 15.45 -9.31 -6.20
C LYS A 5 16.64 -8.48 -5.70
N GLY A 6 16.55 -7.94 -4.49
CA GLY A 6 17.54 -7.03 -3.90
C GLY A 6 18.58 -7.71 -3.00
N GLY A 7 18.38 -8.99 -2.67
CA GLY A 7 19.10 -9.69 -1.61
C GLY A 7 18.83 -9.06 -0.24
N TYR A 8 19.86 -8.99 0.60
CA TYR A 8 19.82 -8.34 1.93
C TYR A 8 20.44 -6.94 1.93
N ASN A 9 20.62 -6.31 0.76
CA ASN A 9 21.12 -4.95 0.66
C ASN A 9 19.96 -3.95 0.75
N SER A 10 19.96 -3.11 1.77
CA SER A 10 18.88 -2.16 2.05
C SER A 10 18.60 -1.19 0.90
N GLU A 11 19.64 -0.65 0.27
CA GLU A 11 19.51 0.31 -0.84
C GLU A 11 18.88 -0.36 -2.07
N ARG A 12 19.30 -1.58 -2.42
CA ARG A 12 18.69 -2.34 -3.52
C ARG A 12 17.22 -2.65 -3.25
N ILE A 13 16.89 -3.09 -2.03
CA ILE A 13 15.52 -3.38 -1.64
C ILE A 13 14.65 -2.12 -1.75
N LYS A 14 15.13 -0.98 -1.23
CA LYS A 14 14.44 0.32 -1.30
C LYS A 14 14.15 0.71 -2.74
N ASN A 15 15.15 0.67 -3.62
CA ASN A 15 15.00 1.05 -5.01
C ASN A 15 14.00 0.16 -5.76
N ILE A 16 13.96 -1.14 -5.44
CA ILE A 16 12.95 -2.04 -5.99
C ILE A 16 11.56 -1.65 -5.48
N LEU A 17 11.40 -1.42 -4.17
CA LEU A 17 10.11 -1.03 -3.57
C LEU A 17 9.56 0.25 -4.20
N TYR A 18 10.39 1.26 -4.43
CA TYR A 18 9.96 2.55 -4.99
C TYR A 18 9.53 2.42 -6.46
N GLY A 19 10.04 1.42 -7.19
CA GLY A 19 9.61 1.06 -8.53
C GLY A 19 8.31 0.24 -8.59
N VAL A 20 7.80 -0.26 -7.46
CA VAL A 20 6.55 -1.02 -7.44
C VAL A 20 5.35 -0.10 -7.64
N LYS A 21 4.62 -0.33 -8.75
CA LYS A 21 3.35 0.35 -9.05
C LYS A 21 2.23 -0.66 -9.15
N ASN A 22 1.09 -0.32 -8.56
CA ASN A 22 -0.18 -1.05 -8.64
C ASN A 22 -0.10 -2.53 -8.21
N TYR A 23 0.73 -2.84 -7.22
CA TYR A 23 0.84 -4.21 -6.71
C TYR A 23 -0.47 -4.65 -6.05
N PRO A 24 -1.05 -5.82 -6.41
CA PRO A 24 -2.32 -6.26 -5.87
C PRO A 24 -2.16 -6.70 -4.40
N GLY A 25 -2.74 -5.94 -3.47
CA GLY A 25 -2.80 -6.26 -2.05
C GLY A 25 -4.22 -6.52 -1.57
N VAL A 26 -4.35 -6.99 -0.32
CA VAL A 26 -5.65 -7.27 0.33
C VAL A 26 -6.57 -6.04 0.32
N ASN A 27 -6.00 -4.85 0.51
CA ASN A 27 -6.72 -3.57 0.51
C ASN A 27 -6.52 -2.80 -0.81
N GLY A 28 -6.61 -3.50 -1.95
CA GLY A 28 -6.44 -2.93 -3.28
C GLY A 28 -4.98 -2.69 -3.67
N SER A 29 -4.76 -1.90 -4.72
CA SER A 29 -3.44 -1.63 -5.28
C SER A 29 -2.51 -0.92 -4.28
N LEU A 30 -1.22 -1.25 -4.34
CA LEU A 30 -0.16 -0.64 -3.55
C LEU A 30 0.86 0.02 -4.48
N THR A 31 1.15 1.28 -4.20
CA THR A 31 2.16 2.09 -4.87
C THR A 31 2.83 2.99 -3.83
N PHE A 32 4.16 3.04 -3.82
CA PHE A 32 4.92 4.03 -3.05
C PHE A 32 5.10 5.32 -3.86
N ASP A 33 5.06 6.45 -3.17
CA ASP A 33 5.48 7.74 -3.69
C ASP A 33 7.01 7.94 -3.56
N SER A 34 7.50 9.14 -3.88
CA SER A 34 8.93 9.48 -3.81
C SER A 34 9.48 9.58 -2.39
N ASN A 35 8.62 9.77 -1.39
CA ASN A 35 8.99 9.90 0.01
C ASN A 35 8.97 8.54 0.74
N GLY A 36 8.34 7.54 0.13
CA GLY A 36 8.15 6.21 0.72
C GLY A 36 6.78 6.04 1.37
N ASP A 37 5.87 6.97 1.16
CA ASP A 37 4.49 6.87 1.62
C ASP A 37 3.66 6.03 0.64
N VAL A 38 2.71 5.28 1.18
CA VAL A 38 1.82 4.46 0.35
C VAL A 38 0.65 5.32 -0.13
N ILE A 39 0.45 5.36 -1.44
CA ILE A 39 -0.73 5.97 -2.04
C ILE A 39 -1.93 5.02 -1.85
N LYS A 40 -2.92 5.43 -1.05
CA LYS A 40 -4.14 4.68 -0.75
C LYS A 40 -5.38 5.56 -0.85
N SER A 41 -6.46 4.97 -1.36
CA SER A 41 -7.80 5.59 -1.28
C SER A 41 -8.29 5.56 0.17
N LEU A 42 -8.82 6.68 0.64
CA LEU A 42 -9.45 6.78 1.96
C LEU A 42 -10.91 6.38 1.86
N VAL A 43 -11.42 5.71 2.89
CA VAL A 43 -12.84 5.37 3.02
C VAL A 43 -13.30 5.79 4.40
N ILE A 44 -14.29 6.67 4.46
CA ILE A 44 -14.92 7.07 5.73
C ILE A 44 -16.00 6.04 6.03
N LYS A 45 -15.95 5.47 7.25
CA LYS A 45 -16.93 4.52 7.75
C LYS A 45 -17.58 5.04 9.02
N THR A 46 -18.81 4.60 9.27
CA THR A 46 -19.54 4.83 10.52
C THR A 46 -20.05 3.51 11.07
N VAL A 47 -20.36 3.45 12.37
CA VAL A 47 -20.99 2.29 12.99
C VAL A 47 -22.50 2.50 13.04
N ARG A 48 -23.27 1.58 12.44
CA ARG A 48 -24.73 1.53 12.53
C ARG A 48 -25.16 0.11 12.89
N ASN A 49 -25.91 -0.04 13.97
CA ASN A 49 -26.41 -1.34 14.46
C ASN A 49 -25.29 -2.40 14.59
N GLY A 50 -24.16 -2.02 15.16
CA GLY A 50 -23.01 -2.91 15.36
C GLY A 50 -22.22 -3.28 14.09
N LYS A 51 -22.52 -2.67 12.93
CA LYS A 51 -21.82 -2.93 11.66
C LYS A 51 -21.12 -1.67 11.16
N PHE A 52 -19.95 -1.85 10.54
CA PHE A 52 -19.24 -0.78 9.82
C PHE A 52 -19.89 -0.56 8.45
N ILE A 53 -20.37 0.65 8.19
CA ILE A 53 -20.98 1.06 6.92
C ILE A 53 -20.13 2.16 6.28
N VAL A 54 -19.86 2.06 4.98
CA VAL A 54 -19.18 3.11 4.21
C VAL A 54 -20.11 4.31 4.05
N VAL A 55 -19.60 5.51 4.35
CA VAL A 55 -20.34 6.77 4.20
C VAL A 55 -19.73 7.69 3.14
N LYS A 56 -18.45 7.53 2.83
CA LYS A 56 -17.75 8.26 1.75
C LYS A 56 -16.52 7.48 1.29
N GLN A 57 -16.18 7.57 0.01
CA GLN A 57 -14.96 7.07 -0.62
C GLN A 57 -14.34 8.17 -1.50
#